data_AF-A0A7D5N8B2-F1
#
_entry.id   AF-A0A7D5N8B2-F1
#
_cell.length_a   1.000
_cell.length_b   1.000
_cell.length_c   1.000
_cell.angle_alpha   90.00
_cell.angle_beta   90.00
_cell.angle_gamma   90.00
#
_symmetry.space_group_name_H-M   'P 1'
#
loop_
_entity.id
_entity.type
_entity.pdbx_description
1 polymer ?
#
loop_
_entity_poly.entity_id
_entity_poly.type
_entity_poly.pdbx_seq_one_letter_code
_entity_poly.pdbx_strand_id
1 'polypeptide(L)' 'MLTFNAILKELKDVPVNRLEELYQLVHSMTPKTKPTQTLRKKILSFGGAFSDLSTKDYDDYISHTKKTRTKLFDRKIDL' A
#
# COMPACT_ATOMS: atom_id res chain seq x y z
N MET A 1 6.99 8.37 -30.87
CA MET A 1 6.98 7.95 -29.45
C MET A 1 5.94 8.78 -28.73
N LEU A 2 5.08 8.15 -27.93
CA LEU A 2 4.18 8.87 -27.03
C LEU A 2 5.04 9.62 -25.99
N THR A 3 5.06 10.94 -26.07
CA THR A 3 5.73 11.77 -25.07
C THR A 3 4.72 12.19 -24.00
N PHE A 4 5.18 12.39 -22.78
CA PHE A 4 4.33 12.83 -21.67
C PHE A 4 3.53 14.10 -22.02
N ASN A 5 4.15 15.03 -22.75
CA ASN A 5 3.51 16.26 -23.19
C ASN A 5 2.40 16.03 -24.21
N ALA A 6 2.52 15.03 -25.09
CA ALA A 6 1.46 14.67 -26.03
C ALA A 6 0.25 14.10 -25.30
N ILE A 7 0.48 13.22 -24.31
CA ILE A 7 -0.58 12.61 -23.48
C ILE A 7 -1.32 13.69 -22.68
N LEU A 8 -0.60 14.65 -22.08
CA LEU A 8 -1.21 15.76 -21.34
C LEU A 8 -2.05 16.68 -22.24
N LYS A 9 -1.66 16.86 -23.50
CA LYS A 9 -2.42 17.66 -24.45
C LYS A 9 -3.73 16.96 -24.80
N GLU A 10 -3.67 15.67 -25.12
CA GLU A 10 -4.85 14.87 -25.42
C GLU A 10 -5.81 14.77 -24.23
N LEU A 11 -5.29 14.66 -23.00
CA LEU A 11 -6.09 14.67 -21.76
C LEU A 11 -6.82 16.00 -21.53
N LYS A 12 -6.23 17.13 -21.95
CA LYS A 12 -6.85 18.46 -21.81
C LYS A 12 -7.97 18.69 -22.82
N ASP A 13 -7.90 18.03 -23.97
CA ASP A 13 -8.91 18.14 -25.03
C ASP A 13 -10.13 17.21 -24.79
N VAL A 14 -10.14 16.46 -23.68
CA VAL A 14 -11.25 15.57 -23.30
C VAL A 14 -12.45 16.40 -22.85
N PRO A 15 -13.64 16.17 -23.43
CA PRO A 15 -14.83 16.92 -23.06
C PRO A 15 -15.26 16.63 -21.62
N VAL A 16 -15.80 17.65 -20.95
CA VAL A 16 -16.12 17.65 -19.51
C VAL A 16 -17.01 16.46 -19.11
N ASN A 17 -17.91 16.04 -19.99
CA ASN A 17 -18.82 14.93 -19.78
C ASN A 17 -18.14 13.54 -19.70
N ARG A 18 -16.86 13.42 -20.08
CA ARG A 18 -16.08 12.17 -20.00
C ARG A 18 -14.94 12.23 -19.01
N LEU A 19 -14.78 13.35 -18.28
CA LEU A 19 -13.73 13.51 -17.28
C LEU A 19 -13.84 12.48 -16.16
N GLU A 20 -15.06 12.10 -15.77
CA GLU A 20 -15.28 11.13 -14.71
C GLU A 20 -14.88 9.70 -15.12
N GLU A 21 -15.27 9.28 -16.32
CA GLU A 21 -14.84 7.99 -16.90
C GLU A 21 -13.32 7.92 -17.03
N LEU A 22 -12.71 9.02 -17.48
CA LEU A 22 -11.27 9.13 -17.62
C LEU A 22 -10.56 9.09 -16.26
N TYR A 23 -11.11 9.77 -15.26
CA TYR A 23 -10.60 9.74 -13.89
C TYR A 23 -10.58 8.31 -13.34
N GLN A 24 -11.67 7.56 -13.53
CA GLN A 24 -11.74 6.16 -13.10
C GLN A 24 -10.76 5.27 -13.85
N LEU A 25 -10.61 5.45 -15.17
CA LEU A 25 -9.66 4.69 -15.98
C LEU A 25 -8.22 4.90 -15.51
N VAL A 26 -7.80 6.16 -15.32
CA VAL A 26 -6.46 6.50 -14.81
C VAL A 26 -6.24 5.87 -13.43
N HIS A 27 -7.22 5.94 -12.54
CA HIS A 27 -7.11 5.32 -11.21
C HIS A 27 -7.08 3.79 -11.24
N SER A 28 -7.75 3.16 -12.23
CA SER A 28 -7.68 1.71 -12.43
C SER A 28 -6.31 1.26 -12.95
N MET A 29 -5.68 2.09 -13.79
CA MET A 29 -4.35 1.85 -14.33
C MET A 29 -3.25 2.17 -13.32
N THR A 30 -3.53 3.02 -12.34
CA THR A 30 -2.61 3.30 -11.25
C THR A 30 -2.59 2.07 -10.34
N PRO A 31 -1.48 1.30 -10.29
CA PRO A 31 -1.42 0.16 -9.41
C PRO A 31 -1.65 0.66 -7.99
N LYS A 32 -2.64 0.08 -7.28
CA LYS A 32 -2.75 0.24 -5.82
C LYS A 32 -1.41 -0.23 -5.27
N THR A 33 -0.53 0.71 -4.96
CA THR A 33 0.79 0.42 -4.42
C THR A 33 0.55 -0.29 -3.11
N LYS A 34 0.65 -1.63 -3.13
CA LYS A 34 0.59 -2.41 -1.90
C LYS A 34 1.67 -1.82 -1.01
N PRO A 35 1.34 -1.37 0.21
CA PRO A 35 2.32 -0.73 1.07
C PRO A 35 3.49 -1.69 1.24
N THR A 36 4.65 -1.26 0.73
CA THR A 36 5.87 -2.07 0.75
C THR A 36 6.29 -2.26 2.20
N GLN A 37 6.99 -3.36 2.47
CA GLN A 37 7.53 -3.65 3.80
C GLN A 37 8.41 -2.49 4.29
N THR A 38 9.15 -1.85 3.38
CA THR A 38 9.94 -0.64 3.63
C THR A 38 9.08 0.55 4.08
N LEU A 39 7.94 0.80 3.43
CA LEU A 39 7.02 1.87 3.83
C LEU A 39 6.43 1.59 5.22
N ARG A 40 6.06 0.33 5.50
CA ARG A 40 5.54 -0.08 6.83
C ARG A 40 6.59 0.10 7.93
N LYS A 41 7.84 -0.30 7.69
CA LYS A 41 8.96 -0.08 8.61
C LYS A 41 9.18 1.42 8.85
N LYS A 42 9.13 2.23 7.79
CA LYS A 42 9.26 3.69 7.88
C LYS A 42 8.14 4.33 8.70
N ILE A 43 6.88 3.92 8.48
CA ILE A 43 5.73 4.40 9.27
C ILE A 43 5.90 4.06 10.75
N LEU A 44 6.31 2.83 11.08
CA LEU A 44 6.52 2.42 12.47
C LEU A 44 7.70 3.15 13.13
N SER A 45 8.78 3.43 12.37
CA SER A 45 9.91 4.22 12.86
C SER A 45 9.54 5.65 13.23
N PHE A 46 8.53 6.25 12.58
CA PHE A 46 8.03 7.57 12.98
C PHE A 46 7.31 7.57 14.33
N GLY A 47 6.80 6.42 14.78
CA GLY A 47 6.25 6.25 16.12
C GLY A 47 7.31 6.13 17.22
N GLY A 48 8.61 6.26 16.90
CA GLY A 48 9.74 6.06 17.81
C GLY A 48 9.96 4.60 18.22
N ALA A 49 9.06 3.70 17.82
CA ALA A 49 9.20 2.27 18.05
C ALA A 49 9.96 1.64 16.87
N PHE A 50 10.88 0.72 17.17
CA PHE A 50 11.55 -0.13 16.18
C PHE A 50 12.55 0.57 15.23
N SER A 51 12.99 1.81 15.52
CA SER A 51 14.05 2.51 14.79
C SER A 51 15.38 1.75 14.81
N ASP A 52 15.66 1.09 15.94
CA ASP A 52 16.95 0.46 16.23
C ASP A 52 16.96 -1.03 15.86
N LEU A 53 15.85 -1.56 15.35
CA LEU A 53 15.77 -2.97 14.96
C LEU A 53 16.39 -3.22 13.58
N SER A 54 17.19 -4.29 13.52
CA SER A 54 17.62 -4.85 12.26
C SER A 54 16.41 -5.29 11.42
N THR A 55 16.57 -5.36 10.10
CA THR A 55 15.49 -5.84 9.22
C THR A 55 15.07 -7.27 9.58
N LYS A 56 16.02 -8.11 10.00
CA LYS A 56 15.75 -9.47 10.44
C LYS A 56 14.86 -9.52 11.68
N ASP A 57 15.22 -8.76 12.72
CA ASP A 57 14.46 -8.75 13.98
C ASP A 57 13.05 -8.18 13.79
N TYR A 58 12.93 -7.18 12.92
CA TYR A 58 11.63 -6.63 12.53
C TYR A 58 10.76 -7.67 11.82
N ASP A 59 11.33 -8.44 10.89
CA ASP A 59 10.59 -9.47 10.15
C ASP A 59 10.17 -10.64 11.05
N ASP A 60 11.04 -11.03 11.98
CA ASP A 60 10.75 -12.03 13.00
C ASP A 60 9.64 -11.56 13.94
N TYR A 61 9.67 -10.29 14.39
CA TYR A 61 8.59 -9.69 15.18
C TYR A 61 7.24 -9.72 14.45
N ILE A 62 7.20 -9.32 13.18
CA ILE A 62 5.97 -9.33 12.38
C ILE A 62 5.46 -10.76 12.18
N SER A 63 6.35 -11.72 11.92
CA SER A 63 6.02 -13.14 11.77
C SER A 63 5.43 -13.73 13.05
N HIS A 64 6.08 -13.47 14.19
CA HIS A 64 5.63 -13.94 15.49
C HIS A 64 4.27 -13.32 15.86
N THR A 65 4.11 -12.01 15.67
CA THR A 65 2.86 -11.29 15.95
C THR A 65 1.68 -11.85 15.14
N LYS A 66 1.89 -12.14 13.84
CA LYS A 66 0.87 -12.77 13.00
C LYS A 66 0.49 -14.15 13.49
N LYS A 67 1.49 -15.01 13.79
CA LYS A 67 1.25 -16.37 14.30
C LYS A 67 0.48 -16.34 15.61
N THR A 68 0.86 -15.48 16.54
CA THR A 68 0.18 -15.33 17.83
C THR A 68 -1.25 -14.84 17.65
N ARG A 69 -1.47 -13.84 16.78
CA ARG A 69 -2.81 -13.34 16.48
C ARG A 69 -3.72 -14.46 15.95
N THR A 70 -3.26 -15.21 14.96
CA THR A 70 -4.03 -16.35 14.42
C THR A 70 -4.34 -17.37 15.51
N LYS A 71 -3.34 -17.77 16.31
CA LYS A 71 -3.55 -18.72 17.42
C LYS A 71 -4.53 -18.23 18.48
N LEU A 72 -4.56 -16.93 18.77
CA LEU A 72 -5.50 -16.35 19.74
C LEU A 72 -6.96 -16.42 19.24
N PHE A 73 -7.18 -16.22 17.94
CA PHE A 73 -8.52 -16.27 17.34
C PHE A 73 -8.96 -17.68 16.94
N ASP A 74 -8.03 -18.61 16.73
CA ASP A 74 -8.31 -20.04 16.48
C ASP A 74 -8.48 -20.85 17.78
N ARG A 75 -8.38 -20.21 18.96
CA ARG A 75 -8.61 -20.90 20.23
C ARG A 75 -10.07 -21.33 20.32
N LYS A 76 -10.31 -22.64 20.32
CA LYS A 76 -11.56 -23.21 20.85
C LYS A 76 -11.55 -22.99 22.36
N ILE A 77 -12.41 -22.09 22.82
CA ILE A 77 -12.70 -21.90 24.23
C ILE A 77 -13.92 -22.76 24.51
N ASP A 78 -13.75 -23.83 25.29
CA ASP A 78 -14.92 -24.47 25.92
C ASP A 78 -15.41 -23.51 27.02
N LEU A 79 -16.63 -23.01 26.83
CA LEU A 79 -17.35 -22.13 27.75
C LEU A 79 -18.22 -22.95 28.69
#